data_AF-A0A3D2MH59-F1
#
_entry.id   AF-A0A3D2MH59-F1
#
_cell.length_a   1.000
_cell.length_b   1.000
_cell.length_c   1.000
_cell.angle_alpha   90.00
_cell.angle_beta   90.00
_cell.angle_gamma   90.00
#
_symmetry.space_group_name_H-M   'P 1'
#
loop_
_entity.id
_entity.type
_entity.pdbx_description
1 polymer ?
#
loop_
_entity_poly.entity_id
_entity_poly.type
_entity_poly.pdbx_seq_one_letter_code
_entity_poly.pdbx_strand_id
1 'polypeptide(L)'
;KELTYVMATSYSSADFRHGLEAGLAGNEEAQLLRIPTGSSVLFTRRTTYTDRNQPIEYAKAVYCGNKYTFYTHLKREQLVP
;
A
#
# COMPACT_ATOMS: atom_id res chain seq x y z
N LYS A 1 10.35 -11.93 -14.05
CA LYS A 1 10.43 -10.44 -14.00
C LYS A 1 9.65 -10.00 -12.78
N GLU A 2 10.32 -9.95 -11.63
CA GLU A 2 9.76 -9.41 -10.40
C GLU A 2 9.91 -7.89 -10.48
N LEU A 3 8.79 -7.19 -10.65
CA LEU A 3 8.74 -5.76 -10.44
C LEU A 3 8.58 -5.54 -8.94
N THR A 4 9.68 -5.68 -8.20
CA THR A 4 9.75 -5.21 -6.82
C THR A 4 9.82 -3.69 -6.88
N TYR A 5 8.65 -3.05 -6.92
CA TYR A 5 8.56 -1.60 -6.84
C TYR A 5 8.79 -1.21 -5.38
N VAL A 6 10.06 -1.01 -5.02
CA VAL A 6 10.42 -0.34 -3.78
C VAL A 6 10.03 1.12 -3.95
N MET A 7 8.83 1.48 -3.49
CA MET A 7 8.45 2.89 -3.29
C MET A 7 9.23 3.47 -2.12
N ALA A 8 10.54 3.64 -2.31
CA ALA A 8 11.35 4.52 -1.49
C ALA A 8 10.96 5.95 -1.87
N THR A 9 9.86 6.43 -1.31
CA THR A 9 9.55 7.86 -1.30
C THR A 9 10.61 8.52 -0.43
N SER A 10 11.59 9.17 -1.05
CA SER A 10 12.75 9.83 -0.44
C SER A 10 12.40 11.06 0.42
N TYR A 11 11.14 11.23 0.80
CA TYR A 11 10.73 12.26 1.73
C TYR A 11 11.03 11.78 3.15
N SER A 12 12.18 12.19 3.69
CA SER A 12 12.65 11.79 5.02
C SER A 12 11.75 12.25 6.18
N SER A 13 10.69 13.02 5.92
CA SER A 13 9.83 13.66 6.93
C SER A 13 8.35 13.81 6.53
N ALA A 14 7.89 13.11 5.49
CA ALA A 14 6.49 13.17 5.09
C ALA A 14 5.61 12.20 5.90
N ASP A 15 4.58 12.72 6.55
CA ASP A 15 3.52 11.88 7.15
C ASP A 15 2.72 11.21 6.03
N PHE A 16 2.25 9.99 6.27
CA PHE A 16 1.41 9.29 5.32
C PHE A 16 0.28 8.53 6.02
N ARG A 17 -0.90 8.59 5.41
CA ARG A 17 -2.04 7.77 5.80
C ARG A 17 -2.14 6.58 4.85
N HIS A 18 -2.08 5.37 5.41
CA HIS A 18 -2.15 4.14 4.64
C HIS A 18 -3.38 3.31 5.03
N GLY A 19 -4.15 2.88 4.03
CA GLY A 19 -5.25 1.94 4.19
C GLY A 19 -4.94 0.64 3.47
N LEU A 20 -5.19 -0.49 4.14
CA LEU A 20 -5.09 -1.84 3.57
C LEU A 20 -6.47 -2.49 3.56
N GLU A 21 -6.88 -3.04 2.43
CA GLU A 21 -8.16 -3.71 2.26
C GLU A 21 -7.96 -5.03 1.51
N ALA A 22 -8.49 -6.12 2.05
CA ALA A 22 -8.57 -7.38 1.33
C ALA A 22 -9.70 -7.33 0.29
N GLY A 23 -9.53 -7.97 -0.85
CA GLY A 23 -10.58 -8.07 -1.85
C GLY A 23 -10.29 -9.11 -2.94
N LEU A 24 -11.10 -9.07 -3.99
CA LEU A 24 -11.00 -9.96 -5.13
C LEU A 24 -10.65 -9.14 -6.39
N ALA A 25 -9.81 -9.68 -7.26
CA ALA A 25 -9.42 -9.02 -8.50
C ALA A 25 -10.62 -8.88 -9.44
N GLY A 26 -10.90 -7.65 -9.89
CA GLY A 26 -11.79 -7.41 -11.01
C GLY A 26 -11.13 -7.78 -12.34
N ASN A 27 -11.83 -7.56 -13.45
CA ASN A 27 -11.32 -7.92 -14.77
C ASN A 27 -10.04 -7.14 -15.14
N GLU A 28 -9.97 -5.86 -14.78
CA GLU A 28 -8.81 -5.01 -15.07
C GLU A 28 -7.58 -5.46 -14.27
N GLU A 29 -7.71 -5.61 -12.95
CA GLU A 29 -6.61 -6.06 -12.10
C GLU A 29 -6.15 -7.46 -12.50
N ALA A 30 -7.08 -8.36 -12.80
CA ALA A 30 -6.80 -9.72 -13.25
C ALA A 30 -5.95 -9.74 -14.53
N GLN A 31 -6.30 -8.91 -15.51
CA GLN A 31 -5.55 -8.79 -16.77
C GLN A 31 -4.14 -8.22 -16.54
N LEU A 32 -4.03 -7.13 -15.78
CA LEU A 32 -2.74 -6.47 -15.53
C LEU A 32 -1.79 -7.35 -14.70
N LEU A 33 -2.31 -8.02 -13.68
CA LEU A 33 -1.54 -8.88 -12.78
C LEU A 33 -1.36 -10.30 -13.31
N ARG A 34 -2.05 -10.65 -14.41
CA ARG A 34 -2.06 -11.97 -15.04
C ARG A 34 -2.46 -13.07 -14.06
N ILE A 35 -3.60 -12.85 -13.42
CA ILE A 35 -4.24 -13.78 -12.48
C ILE A 35 -5.70 -13.99 -12.89
N PRO A 36 -6.36 -15.08 -12.46
CA PRO A 36 -7.79 -15.24 -12.70
C PRO A 36 -8.61 -14.12 -12.08
N THR A 37 -9.66 -13.66 -12.76
CA THR A 37 -10.70 -12.82 -12.15
C THR A 37 -11.25 -13.50 -10.89
N GLY A 38 -11.45 -12.72 -9.83
CA GLY A 38 -11.88 -13.24 -8.53
C GLY A 38 -10.72 -13.75 -7.65
N SER A 39 -9.47 -13.69 -8.11
CA SER A 39 -8.33 -14.05 -7.27
C SER A 39 -8.18 -13.10 -6.07
N SER A 40 -7.72 -13.62 -4.93
CA SER A 40 -7.46 -12.80 -3.74
C SER A 40 -6.37 -11.75 -3.99
N VAL A 41 -6.66 -10.51 -3.64
CA VAL A 41 -5.74 -9.37 -3.77
C VAL A 41 -5.78 -8.51 -2.52
N LEU A 42 -4.72 -7.72 -2.34
CA LEU A 42 -4.60 -6.69 -1.33
C LEU A 42 -4.64 -5.32 -2.02
N PHE A 43 -5.68 -4.56 -1.75
CA PHE A 43 -5.78 -3.16 -2.15
C PHE A 43 -5.10 -2.29 -1.11
N THR A 44 -4.33 -1.32 -1.59
CA THR A 44 -3.72 -0.31 -0.74
C THR A 44 -4.03 1.09 -1.24
N ARG A 45 -4.22 2.02 -0.31
CA ARG A 45 -4.37 3.44 -0.59
C ARG A 45 -3.42 4.21 0.31
N ARG A 46 -2.62 5.09 -0.27
CA ARG A 46 -1.69 5.95 0.47
C ARG A 46 -1.93 7.40 0.09
N THR A 47 -2.05 8.27 1.09
CA THR A 47 -1.91 9.71 0.91
C THR A 47 -0.68 10.18 1.65
N THR A 48 0.25 10.81 0.95
CA THR A 48 1.47 11.38 1.52
C THR A 48 1.28 12.88 1.69
N TYR A 49 1.74 13.42 2.81
CA TYR A 49 1.59 14.83 3.18
C TYR A 49 2.95 15.49 3.39
N THR A 50 3.04 16.79 3.15
CA THR A 50 4.18 17.60 3.58
C THR A 50 4.25 17.70 5.11
N ASP A 51 5.36 18.24 5.60
CA ASP A 51 5.53 18.70 6.99
C ASP A 51 4.45 19.71 7.45
N ARG A 52 3.85 20.45 6.51
CA ARG A 52 2.73 21.38 6.73
C ARG A 52 1.35 20.73 6.53
N ASN A 53 1.28 19.41 6.55
CA ASN A 53 0.05 18.62 6.40
C ASN A 53 -0.70 18.88 5.07
N GLN A 54 0.02 19.23 4.00
CA GLN A 54 -0.56 19.40 2.67
C GLN A 54 -0.39 18.13 1.84
N PRO A 55 -1.44 17.56 1.21
CA PRO A 55 -1.31 16.33 0.44
C PRO A 55 -0.45 16.56 -0.81
N ILE A 56 0.53 15.68 -1.04
CA ILE A 56 1.45 15.73 -2.20
C ILE A 56 1.31 14.53 -3.14
N GLU A 57 0.85 13.39 -2.62
CA GLU A 57 0.68 12.17 -3.42
C GLU A 57 -0.56 11.44 -2.94
N TYR A 58 -1.36 10.95 -3.89
CA TYR A 58 -2.39 9.96 -3.66
C TYR A 58 -2.14 8.75 -4.55
N ALA A 59 -1.81 7.61 -3.93
CA ALA A 59 -1.49 6.37 -4.62
C ALA A 59 -2.50 5.28 -4.28
N LYS A 60 -2.91 4.54 -5.31
CA LYS A 60 -3.64 3.27 -5.18
C LYS A 60 -2.78 2.16 -5.80
N ALA A 61 -2.70 1.02 -5.12
CA ALA A 61 -2.02 -0.15 -5.66
C ALA A 61 -2.77 -1.43 -5.31
N VAL A 62 -2.62 -2.43 -6.19
CA VAL A 62 -3.22 -3.75 -6.04
C VAL A 62 -2.09 -4.77 -6.05
N TYR A 63 -2.01 -5.58 -4.99
CA TYR A 63 -1.01 -6.62 -4.84
C TYR A 63 -1.68 -7.98 -4.90
N CYS A 64 -1.05 -8.91 -5.62
CA CYS A 64 -1.55 -10.27 -5.73
C CYS A 64 -1.38 -11.02 -4.39
N GLY A 65 -2.48 -11.49 -3.80
CA GLY A 65 -2.50 -12.02 -2.44
C GLY A 65 -1.66 -13.28 -2.23
N ASN A 66 -1.43 -14.08 -3.28
CA ASN A 66 -0.57 -15.25 -3.23
C ASN A 66 0.93 -14.95 -3.47
N LYS A 67 1.30 -13.70 -3.76
CA LYS A 67 2.68 -13.28 -4.07
C LYS A 67 3.26 -12.24 -3.11
N TYR A 68 2.40 -11.55 -2.36
CA TYR A 68 2.82 -10.44 -1.51
C TYR A 68 2.35 -10.64 -0.08
N THR A 69 3.24 -10.32 0.86
CA THR A 69 2.96 -10.27 2.30
C THR A 69 3.37 -8.90 2.81
N PHE A 70 2.49 -8.28 3.59
CA PHE A 70 2.76 -6.98 4.20
C PHE A 70 3.18 -7.17 5.67
N TYR A 71 4.33 -6.60 6.04
CA TYR A 71 4.83 -6.61 7.41
C TYR A 71 4.79 -5.19 7.96
N THR A 72 4.30 -5.03 9.19
CA THR A 72 4.35 -3.77 9.92
C THR A 72 5.00 -3.97 11.29
N HIS A 73 5.91 -3.06 11.64
CA HIS A 73 6.50 -2.99 12.97
C HIS A 73 5.79 -1.90 13.75
N LEU A 74 4.93 -2.30 14.67
CA LEU A 74 4.25 -1.37 15.58
C LEU A 74 5.06 -1.26 16.87
N LYS A 75 5.46 -0.04 17.21
CA LYS A 75 6.00 0.25 18.55
C LYS A 75 4.85 0.73 19.41
N ARG A 76 4.72 0.17 20.61
CA ARG A 76 3.82 0.71 21.61
C ARG A 76 4.43 2.02 22.13
N GLU A 77 3.71 3.12 21.95
CA GLU A 77 4.05 4.36 22.62
C GLU A 77 3.68 4.21 24.11
N GLN A 78 4.64 4.43 25.00
CA GLN A 78 4.35 4.47 26.42
C GLN A 78 3.62 5.78 26.69
N LEU A 79 2.33 5.69 27.02
CA LEU A 79 1.63 6.81 27.63
C LEU A 79 2.33 7.10 28.96
N VAL A 80 3.09 8.20 29.01
CA VAL A 80 3.65 8.70 30.26
C VAL A 80 2.47 9.17 31.12
N PRO A 81 2.33 8.69 32.37
CA PRO A 81 1.21 9.05 33.25
C PRO A 81 1.18 10.52 33.62
#